data_AF-A0A7C5BSD2-F1
#
_entry.id   AF-A0A7C5BSD2-F1
#
_cell.length_a   1.000
_cell.length_b   1.000
_cell.length_c   1.000
_cell.angle_alpha   90.00
_cell.angle_beta   90.00
_cell.angle_gamma   90.00
#
_symmetry.space_group_name_H-M   'P 1'
#
loop_
_entity.id
_entity.type
_entity.pdbx_description
1 polymer ?
#
loop_
_entity_poly.entity_id
_entity_poly.type
_entity_poly.pdbx_seq_one_letter_code
_entity_poly.pdbx_strand_id
1 'polypeptide(L)' 'LGDFSKYWIADALTMTLQVLYELYAATNQIGYVFRKETDGMPVLGEAFSRLIMHA' A
#
# COMPACT_ATOMS: atom_id res chain seq x y z
N LEU A 1 -1.56 -4.11 20.29
CA LEU A 1 -0.15 -4.36 20.69
C LEU A 1 0.37 -5.54 19.89
N GLY A 2 1.63 -5.56 19.47
CA GLY A 2 2.18 -6.73 18.80
C GLY A 2 3.66 -6.63 18.45
N ASP A 3 4.25 -7.77 18.14
CA ASP A 3 5.64 -7.91 17.69
C ASP A 3 5.72 -7.87 16.15
N PHE A 4 6.10 -6.72 15.60
CA PHE A 4 6.19 -6.52 14.15
C PHE A 4 7.33 -7.28 13.47
N SER A 5 8.25 -7.88 14.23
CA SER A 5 9.18 -8.85 13.64
C SER A 5 8.46 -10.11 13.11
N LYS A 6 7.19 -10.32 13.52
CA LYS A 6 6.27 -11.36 13.05
C LYS A 6 5.24 -10.85 12.04
N TYR A 7 5.48 -9.70 11.41
CA TYR A 7 4.66 -9.18 10.33
C TYR A 7 5.49 -9.14 9.05
N TRP A 8 4.97 -9.71 7.96
CA TRP A 8 5.65 -9.70 6.67
C TRP A 8 4.92 -8.78 5.71
N ILE A 9 5.72 -8.05 4.94
CA ILE A 9 5.27 -7.26 3.80
C ILE A 9 6.05 -7.81 2.60
N ALA A 10 5.31 -8.17 1.55
CA ALA A 10 5.88 -8.64 0.31
C ALA A 10 5.46 -7.70 -0.82
N ASP A 11 6.44 -7.17 -1.54
CA ASP A 11 6.20 -6.39 -2.75
C ASP A 11 6.34 -7.30 -3.97
N ALA A 12 5.26 -7.43 -4.74
CA ALA A 12 5.26 -8.16 -6.01
C ALA A 12 5.67 -7.25 -7.19
N LEU A 13 5.48 -5.93 -7.03
CA LEU A 13 5.85 -4.92 -8.01
C LEU A 13 6.53 -3.73 -7.32
N THR A 14 7.74 -3.42 -7.76
CA THR A 14 8.41 -2.16 -7.41
C THR A 14 7.52 -0.98 -7.81
N MET A 15 7.39 0.01 -6.92
CA MET A 15 6.57 1.18 -7.22
C MET A 15 7.01 1.86 -8.53
N THR A 16 6.05 2.13 -9.41
CA THR A 16 6.29 2.82 -10.68
C THR A 16 5.43 4.07 -10.81
N LEU A 17 5.93 5.04 -11.58
CA LEU A 17 5.25 6.28 -11.92
C LEU A 17 5.20 6.43 -13.44
N GLN A 18 4.01 6.70 -13.96
CA GLN A 18 3.79 7.03 -15.36
C GLN A 18 3.19 8.42 -15.47
N VAL A 19 3.78 9.27 -16.33
CA VAL A 19 3.23 10.58 -16.67
C VAL A 19 2.34 10.46 -17.92
N LEU A 20 1.14 11.02 -17.85
CA LEU A 20 0.13 10.99 -18.90
C LEU A 20 0.08 12.34 -19.62
N TYR A 21 1.03 12.60 -20.51
CA TYR A 21 1.16 13.89 -21.20
C TYR A 21 -0.01 14.21 -22.13
N GLU A 22 -0.51 13.23 -22.86
CA GLU A 22 -1.50 13.47 -23.93
C GLU A 22 -2.96 13.37 -23.45
N LEU A 23 -3.23 12.54 -22.43
CA LEU A 23 -4.59 12.20 -22.01
C LEU A 23 -5.42 13.41 -21.54
N TYR A 24 -4.76 14.41 -20.96
CA TYR A 24 -5.40 15.62 -20.42
C TYR A 24 -4.85 16.92 -21.02
N ALA A 25 -4.25 16.84 -22.22
CA ALA A 25 -3.69 18.01 -22.89
C ALA A 25 -4.75 19.08 -23.18
N ALA A 26 -5.98 18.67 -23.52
CA ALA A 26 -7.08 19.59 -23.85
C ALA A 26 -7.55 20.47 -22.68
N THR A 27 -7.29 20.06 -21.44
CA THR A 27 -7.66 20.79 -20.22
C THR A 27 -6.46 21.41 -19.51
N ASN A 28 -5.28 21.42 -20.16
CA ASN A 28 -4.02 21.92 -19.60
C ASN A 28 -3.66 21.27 -18.26
N GLN A 29 -3.81 19.95 -18.17
CA GLN A 29 -3.52 19.15 -16.99
C GLN A 29 -2.46 18.09 -17.29
N ILE A 30 -1.71 17.70 -16.25
CA ILE A 30 -0.79 16.58 -16.31
C ILE A 30 -1.36 15.45 -15.45
N GLY A 31 -1.61 14.29 -16.06
CA GLY A 31 -2.02 13.09 -15.33
C GLY A 31 -0.82 12.30 -14.84
N TYR A 32 -0.97 11.64 -13.69
CA TYR A 32 0.03 10.73 -13.14
C TYR A 32 -0.64 9.43 -12.70
N VAL A 33 -0.02 8.30 -13.00
CA VAL A 33 -0.45 6.99 -12.50
C VAL A 33 0.67 6.37 -11.70
N PHE A 34 0.35 6.07 -10.44
CA PHE A 34 1.21 5.30 -9.55
C PHE A 34 0.72 3.85 -9.52
N ARG A 35 1.65 2.90 -9.57
CA ARG A 35 1.35 1.48 -9.41
C ARG A 35 2.31 0.87 -8.40
N LYS A 36 1.76 0.07 -7.48
CA LYS A 36 2.48 -0.74 -6.49
C LYS A 36 1.62 -1.96 -6.21
N GLU A 37 2.25 -3.12 -6.14
CA GLU A 37 1.58 -4.35 -5.71
C GLU A 37 2.28 -4.85 -4.46
N THR A 38 1.55 -4.83 -3.36
CA THR A 38 2.06 -5.13 -2.03
C THR A 38 1.00 -5.92 -1.27
N ASP A 39 1.45 -6.94 -0.56
CA ASP A 39 0.61 -7.69 0.37
C ASP A 39 1.29 -7.69 1.75
N GLY A 40 0.48 -7.80 2.80
CA GLY A 40 0.96 -7.75 4.17
C GLY A 40 0.16 -8.64 5.10
N MET A 41 0.85 -9.47 5.87
CA MET A 41 0.19 -10.36 6.83
C MET A 41 1.02 -10.64 8.09
N PRO A 42 0.36 -10.86 9.24
CA PRO A 42 1.00 -11.50 10.39
C PRO A 42 1.42 -12.92 10.02
N VAL A 43 2.70 -13.25 10.17
CA VAL A 43 3.17 -14.65 10.02
C VAL A 43 2.91 -15.48 11.27
N LEU A 44 2.67 -14.82 12.42
CA LEU A 44 2.21 -15.44 13.66
C LEU A 44 1.08 -14.57 14.25
N GLY A 45 -0.16 -15.07 14.20
CA GLY A 45 -1.33 -14.29 14.60
C GLY A 45 -1.35 -13.96 16.09
N GLU A 46 -0.89 -14.88 16.93
CA GLU A 46 -0.82 -14.76 18.40
C GLU A 46 0.14 -13.67 18.86
N ALA A 47 1.07 -13.24 18.00
CA ALA A 47 1.97 -12.12 18.28
C ALA A 47 1.24 -10.76 18.26
N PHE A 48 -0.04 -10.72 17.89
CA PHE A 48 -0.82 -9.50 17.75
C PHE A 48 -2.13 -9.59 18.53
N SER A 49 -2.42 -8.51 19.26
CA SER A 49 -3.71 -8.31 19.94
C SER A 49 -4.35 -6.99 19.50
N ARG A 50 -5.64 -7.06 19.19
CA ARG A 50 -6.50 -5.92 18.84
C ARG A 50 -7.35 -5.55 20.05
N LEU A 51 -7.37 -4.28 20.40
CA LEU A 51 -8.26 -3.75 21.43
C LEU A 51 -9.52 -3.21 20.74
N ILE A 52 -10.67 -3.51 21.32
CA ILE A 52 -11.95 -2.89 20.95
C ILE A 52 -12.26 -1.86 22.03
N MET A 53 -12.49 -0.62 21.64
CA MET A 53 -12.94 0.40 22.57
C MET A 53 -14.42 0.16 22.89
N HIS A 54 -14.75 0.09 24.18
CA HIS A 54 -16.13 0.10 24.65
C HIS A 54 -16.62 1.55 24.81
N ALA A 55 -17.85 1.80 24.37
CA ALA A 55 -18.54 3.08 24.53
C ALA A 55 -19.10 3.27 25.95
#